data_AF-A0A3M1XXQ1-F1
#
_entry.id   AF-A0A3M1XXQ1-F1
#
_cell.length_a   1.000
_cell.length_b   1.000
_cell.length_c   1.000
_cell.angle_alpha   90.00
_cell.angle_beta   90.00
_cell.angle_gamma   90.00
#
_symmetry.space_group_name_H-M   'P 1'
#
loop_
_entity.id
_entity.type
_entity.pdbx_description
1 polymer ?
#
loop_
_entity_poly.entity_id
_entity_poly.type
_entity_poly.pdbx_seq_one_letter_code
_entity_poly.pdbx_strand_id
1 'polypeptide(L)'
;MSSSYPKYLKMPNELPLPPDTVKAVNSRPIAVDRRNTRPASFCHAHSNLGLYFERYISFQQNWEMDKFETVTLRRNGKEKVDKSSCKQYILEELVEVSAQIDDSYRQSFTERWTRMVAPAKTWQMTPVWRFVTGVGNKTALEAGFTFHRVYGFPYIPGSSLKGLARAVALLEIAQKAGQKMVGLQEALAALQAKKPTPMQALEIALLEESKKYPNALRSWAGEEYGQVETLADQFRAVFGTQEQVGQAIFHDAVPAAKPKLEVDVMTVHYPDYYQKNKPPADTQNPTPIPFLTVGQTPFWFAVGWHGDSDQ
;
A
#
# COMPACT_ATOMS: atom_id res chain seq x y z
N MET A 1 -43.06 21.45 14.85
CA MET A 1 -43.52 20.17 14.28
C MET A 1 -42.31 19.26 14.16
N SER A 2 -42.15 18.32 15.09
CA SER A 2 -40.95 17.47 15.21
C SER A 2 -41.07 16.22 14.34
N SER A 3 -39.97 15.89 13.65
CA SER A 3 -39.82 14.69 12.83
C SER A 3 -39.57 13.48 13.73
N SER A 4 -40.51 12.54 13.74
CA SER A 4 -40.43 11.27 14.47
C SER A 4 -39.68 10.22 13.63
N TYR A 5 -38.50 9.81 14.08
CA TYR A 5 -37.84 8.59 13.60
C TYR A 5 -38.40 7.37 14.37
N PRO A 6 -38.73 6.26 13.71
CA PRO A 6 -39.24 5.08 14.40
C PRO A 6 -38.13 4.41 15.24
N LYS A 7 -38.47 4.14 16.50
CA LYS A 7 -37.66 3.42 17.50
C LYS A 7 -37.33 2.00 17.02
N TYR A 8 -36.10 1.57 17.26
CA TYR A 8 -35.61 0.19 17.09
C TYR A 8 -36.59 -0.85 17.64
N LEU A 9 -36.95 -1.83 16.79
CA LEU A 9 -37.65 -3.05 17.21
C LEU A 9 -36.70 -3.88 18.10
N LYS A 10 -37.12 -4.19 19.33
CA LYS A 10 -36.46 -5.22 20.15
C LYS A 10 -36.61 -6.57 19.45
N MET A 11 -35.48 -7.18 19.07
CA MET A 11 -35.45 -8.58 18.63
C MET A 11 -35.84 -9.49 19.81
N PRO A 12 -36.74 -10.47 19.63
CA PRO A 12 -37.02 -11.47 20.65
C PRO A 12 -35.82 -12.39 20.86
N ASN A 13 -35.56 -12.74 22.12
CA ASN A 13 -34.55 -13.75 22.47
C ASN A 13 -34.99 -15.11 21.90
N GLU A 14 -34.07 -15.73 21.16
CA GLU A 14 -34.08 -17.14 20.75
C GLU A 14 -35.21 -17.57 19.80
N LEU A 15 -34.90 -17.56 18.50
CA LEU A 15 -35.62 -18.36 17.52
C LEU A 15 -35.13 -19.83 17.61
N PRO A 16 -36.03 -20.82 17.75
CA PRO A 16 -35.63 -22.22 17.79
C PRO A 16 -35.16 -22.68 16.40
N LEU A 17 -34.03 -23.39 16.37
CA LEU A 17 -33.45 -23.95 15.15
C LEU A 17 -34.34 -25.07 14.56
N PRO A 18 -34.40 -25.22 13.23
CA PRO A 18 -35.24 -26.22 12.56
C PRO A 18 -34.83 -27.67 12.86
N PRO A 19 -35.75 -28.66 12.72
CA PRO A 19 -35.62 -29.99 13.31
C PRO A 19 -34.53 -30.90 12.72
N ASP A 20 -33.87 -30.49 11.63
CA ASP A 20 -32.89 -31.30 10.90
C ASP A 20 -31.44 -30.80 11.01
N THR A 21 -31.13 -29.97 12.03
CA THR A 21 -29.72 -29.79 12.42
C THR A 21 -29.17 -31.11 12.96
N VAL A 22 -28.40 -31.80 12.12
CA VAL A 22 -27.48 -32.87 12.52
C VAL A 22 -26.76 -32.41 13.79
N LYS A 23 -27.05 -33.08 14.91
CA LYS A 23 -26.36 -32.88 16.18
C LYS A 23 -24.88 -32.84 15.87
N ALA A 24 -24.23 -31.73 16.18
CA ALA A 24 -22.77 -31.62 16.13
C ALA A 24 -22.21 -32.71 17.04
N VAL A 25 -21.91 -33.86 16.44
CA VAL A 25 -21.12 -34.93 17.03
C VAL A 25 -19.81 -34.27 17.36
N ASN A 26 -19.55 -34.10 18.67
CA ASN A 26 -18.25 -33.80 19.27
C ASN A 26 -17.17 -33.60 18.21
N SER A 27 -17.04 -32.36 17.72
CA SER A 27 -15.98 -32.01 16.80
C SER A 27 -14.69 -32.24 17.56
N ARG A 28 -14.08 -33.40 17.29
CA ARG A 28 -12.74 -33.74 17.77
C ARG A 28 -11.87 -32.51 17.52
N PRO A 29 -11.02 -32.11 18.49
CA PRO A 29 -10.06 -31.05 18.25
C PRO A 29 -9.34 -31.38 16.95
N ILE A 30 -9.21 -30.37 16.08
CA ILE A 30 -8.44 -30.44 14.84
C ILE A 30 -7.20 -31.26 15.16
N ALA A 31 -7.08 -32.45 14.55
CA ALA A 31 -6.00 -33.35 14.86
C ALA A 31 -4.70 -32.62 14.55
N VAL A 32 -4.03 -32.15 15.60
CA VAL A 32 -2.63 -31.78 15.56
C VAL A 32 -1.93 -33.08 15.19
N ASP A 33 -1.47 -33.19 13.94
CA ASP A 33 -0.58 -34.27 13.57
C ASP A 33 0.62 -34.18 14.51
N ARG A 34 0.73 -35.12 15.44
CA ARG A 34 1.80 -35.15 16.46
C ARG A 34 3.19 -35.32 15.83
N ARG A 35 3.28 -35.50 14.50
CA ARG A 35 4.53 -35.53 13.75
C ARG A 35 4.79 -34.26 12.92
N ASN A 36 3.83 -33.35 12.83
CA ASN A 36 3.95 -32.12 12.05
C ASN A 36 3.27 -30.96 12.77
N THR A 37 4.05 -30.14 13.48
CA THR A 37 3.57 -29.02 14.31
C THR A 37 3.20 -27.77 13.51
N ARG A 38 2.80 -27.94 12.25
CA ARG A 38 2.12 -26.89 11.48
C ARG A 38 0.62 -27.06 11.72
N PRO A 39 -0.13 -26.01 12.13
CA PRO A 39 -1.59 -26.08 12.14
C PRO A 39 -2.03 -26.60 10.77
N ALA A 40 -2.93 -27.60 10.75
CA ALA A 40 -3.31 -28.34 9.55
C ALA A 40 -3.30 -27.42 8.34
N SER A 41 -2.25 -27.54 7.52
CA SER A 41 -2.01 -26.69 6.37
C SER A 41 -3.31 -26.65 5.61
N PHE A 42 -3.88 -25.46 5.42
CA PHE A 42 -5.03 -25.31 4.55
C PHE A 42 -4.53 -25.70 3.16
N CYS A 43 -4.69 -26.98 2.82
CA CYS A 43 -4.36 -27.57 1.53
C CYS A 43 -5.42 -27.08 0.55
N HIS A 44 -5.44 -25.79 0.27
CA HIS A 44 -6.21 -25.23 -0.82
C HIS A 44 -5.22 -24.43 -1.64
N ALA A 45 -5.18 -24.76 -2.93
CA ALA A 45 -4.49 -24.03 -3.97
C ALA A 45 -5.03 -22.58 -4.00
N HIS A 46 -4.60 -21.74 -3.07
CA HIS A 46 -5.02 -20.35 -3.01
C HIS A 46 -4.26 -19.60 -4.10
N SER A 47 -4.83 -19.55 -5.30
CA SER A 47 -4.23 -18.84 -6.43
C SER A 47 -4.19 -17.32 -6.22
N ASN A 48 -5.01 -16.78 -5.31
CA ASN A 48 -5.11 -15.35 -5.04
C ASN A 48 -4.58 -14.99 -3.64
N LEU A 49 -3.33 -14.52 -3.59
CA LEU A 49 -2.66 -14.10 -2.36
C LEU A 49 -3.34 -12.91 -1.69
N GLY A 50 -3.93 -12.00 -2.46
CA GLY A 50 -4.62 -10.84 -1.93
C GLY A 50 -5.82 -11.22 -1.06
N LEU A 51 -6.62 -12.20 -1.50
CA LEU A 51 -7.71 -12.74 -0.70
C LEU A 51 -7.20 -13.41 0.57
N TYR A 52 -6.11 -14.18 0.48
CA TYR A 52 -5.51 -14.80 1.66
C TYR A 52 -5.06 -13.74 2.68
N PHE A 53 -4.32 -12.72 2.22
CA PHE A 53 -3.82 -11.61 3.03
C PHE A 53 -4.95 -10.76 3.65
N GLU A 54 -6.04 -10.50 2.93
CA GLU A 54 -7.10 -9.60 3.42
C GLU A 54 -8.21 -10.31 4.21
N ARG A 55 -8.51 -11.57 3.88
CA ARG A 55 -9.74 -12.26 4.34
C ARG A 55 -9.51 -13.57 5.08
N TYR A 56 -8.45 -14.29 4.77
CA TYR A 56 -8.21 -15.65 5.30
C TYR A 56 -7.02 -15.73 6.25
N ILE A 57 -6.72 -14.63 6.94
CA ILE A 57 -5.84 -14.64 8.12
C ILE A 57 -6.49 -15.56 9.15
N SER A 58 -5.88 -16.73 9.40
CA SER A 58 -6.39 -17.70 10.35
C SER A 58 -6.28 -17.14 11.77
N PHE A 59 -7.39 -16.68 12.33
CA PHE A 59 -7.46 -16.31 13.74
C PHE A 59 -7.56 -17.56 14.62
N GLN A 60 -6.89 -17.52 15.77
CA GLN A 60 -7.02 -18.56 16.81
C GLN A 60 -8.46 -18.57 17.36
N GLN A 61 -8.84 -19.62 18.09
CA GLN A 61 -10.20 -19.84 18.62
C GLN A 61 -10.80 -18.67 19.41
N ASN A 62 -9.99 -17.70 19.85
CA ASN A 62 -10.40 -16.55 20.66
C ASN A 62 -10.36 -15.20 19.93
N TRP A 63 -10.13 -15.17 18.60
CA TRP A 63 -9.97 -13.93 17.83
C TRP A 63 -8.83 -13.00 18.28
N GLU A 64 -7.87 -13.52 19.05
CA GLU A 64 -6.71 -12.78 19.53
C GLU A 64 -5.54 -12.90 18.54
N MET A 65 -4.95 -11.75 18.20
CA MET A 65 -3.74 -11.63 17.37
C MET A 65 -2.49 -11.53 18.26
N ASP A 66 -2.36 -12.51 19.15
CA ASP A 66 -1.31 -12.54 20.17
C ASP A 66 -0.06 -13.28 19.68
N LYS A 67 0.85 -13.61 20.61
CA LYS A 67 1.97 -14.50 20.34
C LYS A 67 1.46 -15.94 20.25
N PHE A 68 1.86 -16.66 19.20
CA PHE A 68 1.63 -18.10 19.13
C PHE A 68 2.91 -18.84 19.52
N GLU A 69 2.75 -19.97 20.19
CA GLU A 69 3.83 -20.87 20.55
C GLU A 69 3.91 -21.99 19.52
N THR A 70 4.95 -21.99 18.68
CA THR A 70 5.25 -23.14 17.82
C THR A 70 6.16 -24.09 18.57
N VAL A 71 5.71 -25.33 18.76
CA VAL A 71 6.53 -26.38 19.37
C VAL A 71 7.23 -27.16 18.26
N THR A 72 8.54 -27.29 18.30
CA THR A 72 9.32 -28.13 17.36
C THR A 72 10.15 -29.14 18.14
N LEU A 73 10.20 -30.38 17.69
CA LEU A 73 11.02 -31.41 18.33
C LEU A 73 12.48 -31.26 17.87
N ARG A 74 13.39 -31.00 18.82
CA ARG A 74 14.83 -31.05 18.54
C ARG A 74 15.26 -32.49 18.26
N ARG A 75 16.38 -32.65 17.56
CA ARG A 75 17.03 -33.96 17.29
C ARG A 75 17.29 -34.82 18.54
N ASN A 76 17.34 -34.20 19.72
CA ASN A 76 17.53 -34.88 21.01
C ASN A 76 16.21 -35.18 21.76
N GLY A 77 15.06 -35.07 21.08
CA GLY A 77 13.73 -35.31 21.67
C GLY A 77 13.20 -34.20 22.57
N LYS A 78 13.95 -33.11 22.78
CA LYS A 78 13.47 -31.96 23.56
C LYS A 78 12.63 -31.03 22.70
N GLU A 79 11.49 -30.61 23.22
CA GLU A 79 10.66 -29.58 22.60
C GLU A 79 11.38 -28.21 22.63
N LYS A 80 11.40 -27.53 21.48
CA LYS A 80 11.75 -26.11 21.35
C LYS A 80 10.44 -25.37 21.13
N VAL A 81 10.06 -24.54 22.10
CA VAL A 81 8.96 -23.60 21.98
C VAL A 81 9.51 -22.32 21.37
N ASP A 82 9.09 -21.97 20.15
CA ASP A 82 9.37 -20.70 19.52
C ASP A 82 8.18 -19.76 19.72
N LYS A 83 8.46 -18.56 20.23
CA LYS A 83 7.46 -17.53 20.49
C LYS A 83 7.49 -16.53 19.35
N SER A 84 6.79 -16.85 18.27
CA SER A 84 6.66 -15.94 17.12
C SER A 84 5.39 -15.10 17.25
N SER A 85 5.44 -13.86 16.75
CA SER A 85 4.22 -13.10 16.52
C SER A 85 3.33 -13.84 15.53
N CYS A 86 2.03 -13.97 15.79
CA CYS A 86 1.08 -14.49 14.80
C CYS A 86 1.18 -13.74 13.46
N LYS A 87 1.40 -12.42 13.50
CA LYS A 87 1.58 -11.60 12.30
C LYS A 87 2.78 -12.05 11.48
N GLN A 88 3.92 -12.28 12.14
CA GLN A 88 5.13 -12.77 11.49
C GLN A 88 4.89 -14.12 10.82
N TYR A 89 4.29 -15.07 11.56
CA TYR A 89 3.99 -16.40 11.05
C TYR A 89 3.11 -16.36 9.78
N ILE A 90 2.03 -15.57 9.80
CA ILE A 90 1.10 -15.46 8.67
C ILE A 90 1.77 -14.83 7.44
N LEU A 91 2.65 -13.84 7.66
CA LEU A 91 3.42 -13.23 6.58
C LEU A 91 4.47 -14.19 6.00
N GLU A 92 5.12 -14.99 6.84
CA GLU A 92 6.07 -16.03 6.41
C GLU A 92 5.35 -17.14 5.63
N GLU A 93 4.17 -17.58 6.09
CA GLU A 93 3.31 -18.53 5.38
C GLU A 93 2.88 -17.99 4.02
N LEU A 94 2.49 -16.71 3.94
CA LEU A 94 2.19 -16.03 2.67
C LEU A 94 3.37 -16.06 1.70
N VAL A 95 4.59 -15.83 2.18
CA VAL A 95 5.80 -15.91 1.36
C VAL A 95 6.01 -17.34 0.86
N GLU A 96 5.90 -18.36 1.74
CA GLU A 96 5.99 -19.77 1.36
C GLU A 96 4.96 -20.16 0.29
N VAL A 97 3.70 -19.76 0.47
CA VAL A 97 2.60 -20.04 -0.47
C VAL A 97 2.83 -19.32 -1.80
N SER A 98 3.27 -18.07 -1.78
CA SER A 98 3.52 -17.29 -3.01
C SER A 98 4.57 -17.94 -3.92
N ALA A 99 5.57 -18.61 -3.34
CA ALA A 99 6.59 -19.32 -4.09
C ALA A 99 6.04 -20.55 -4.83
N GLN A 100 4.93 -21.11 -4.36
CA GLN A 100 4.31 -22.33 -4.91
C GLN A 100 3.15 -22.04 -5.88
N ILE A 101 2.58 -20.84 -5.87
CA ILE A 101 1.46 -20.47 -6.75
C ILE A 101 1.86 -20.51 -8.22
N ASP A 102 0.94 -21.00 -9.04
CA ASP A 102 1.06 -20.99 -10.50
C ASP A 102 1.02 -19.55 -11.06
N ASP A 103 1.98 -19.22 -11.93
CA ASP A 103 2.19 -17.87 -12.46
C ASP A 103 1.44 -17.62 -13.79
N SER A 104 0.68 -18.60 -14.30
CA SER A 104 0.00 -18.51 -15.60
C SER A 104 -1.01 -17.35 -15.69
N TYR A 105 -1.68 -17.04 -14.57
CA TYR A 105 -2.64 -15.93 -14.48
C TYR A 105 -1.96 -14.57 -14.67
N ARG A 106 -0.78 -14.38 -14.05
CA ARG A 106 0.02 -13.16 -14.21
C ARG A 106 0.50 -13.03 -15.65
N GLN A 107 1.00 -14.12 -16.24
CA GLN A 107 1.46 -14.14 -17.64
C GLN A 107 0.32 -13.74 -18.59
N SER A 108 -0.83 -14.42 -18.48
CA SER A 108 -2.02 -14.13 -19.28
C SER A 108 -2.52 -12.69 -19.08
N PHE A 109 -2.46 -12.16 -17.85
CA PHE A 109 -2.79 -10.76 -17.59
C PHE A 109 -1.80 -9.81 -18.25
N THR A 110 -0.50 -10.07 -18.13
CA THR A 110 0.58 -9.24 -18.69
C THR A 110 0.47 -9.17 -20.22
N GLU A 111 0.13 -10.28 -20.88
CA GLU A 111 -0.13 -10.30 -22.32
C GLU A 111 -1.31 -9.40 -22.72
N ARG A 112 -2.44 -9.49 -21.99
CA ARG A 112 -3.59 -8.61 -22.22
C ARG A 112 -3.26 -7.15 -21.94
N TRP A 113 -2.55 -6.89 -20.84
CA TRP A 113 -2.12 -5.56 -20.44
C TRP A 113 -1.22 -4.95 -21.52
N THR A 114 -0.26 -5.70 -22.06
CA THR A 114 0.65 -5.25 -23.12
C THR A 114 -0.12 -4.83 -24.38
N ARG A 115 -1.17 -5.57 -24.75
CA ARG A 115 -2.05 -5.21 -25.88
C ARG A 115 -2.88 -3.96 -25.58
N MET A 116 -3.37 -3.82 -24.35
CA MET A 116 -4.15 -2.66 -23.90
C MET A 116 -3.30 -1.38 -23.92
N VAL A 117 -2.02 -1.46 -23.54
CA VAL A 117 -1.10 -0.31 -23.49
C VAL A 117 -0.22 -0.20 -24.73
N ALA A 118 -0.52 -0.90 -25.82
CA ALA A 118 0.29 -0.90 -27.04
C ALA A 118 0.69 0.49 -27.59
N PRO A 119 -0.16 1.55 -27.56
CA PRO A 119 0.25 2.88 -28.01
C PRO A 119 1.08 3.66 -26.98
N ALA A 120 1.21 3.15 -25.76
CA ALA A 120 1.95 3.80 -24.68
C ALA A 120 3.46 3.52 -24.77
N LYS A 121 4.26 4.42 -24.21
CA LYS A 121 5.69 4.17 -23.98
C LYS A 121 5.80 3.17 -22.83
N THR A 122 6.37 1.99 -23.12
CA THR A 122 6.57 0.93 -22.14
C THR A 122 8.04 0.71 -21.83
N TRP A 123 8.35 0.35 -20.58
CA TRP A 123 9.69 -0.02 -20.17
C TRP A 123 9.64 -0.94 -18.94
N GLN A 124 10.74 -1.64 -18.65
CA GLN A 124 10.90 -2.45 -17.45
C GLN A 124 11.87 -1.81 -16.47
N MET A 125 11.59 -1.95 -15.16
CA MET A 125 12.53 -1.64 -14.10
C MET A 125 12.50 -2.72 -13.02
N THR A 126 13.65 -2.97 -12.40
CA THR A 126 13.77 -3.87 -11.24
C THR A 126 14.10 -3.02 -10.02
N PRO A 127 13.42 -3.23 -8.88
CA PRO A 127 13.71 -2.46 -7.68
C PRO A 127 15.09 -2.85 -7.14
N VAL A 128 15.89 -1.85 -6.77
CA VAL A 128 17.24 -2.05 -6.20
C VAL A 128 17.14 -2.68 -4.80
N TRP A 129 16.13 -2.25 -4.03
CA TRP A 129 15.82 -2.71 -2.68
C TRP A 129 14.40 -3.26 -2.59
N ARG A 130 14.07 -3.89 -1.47
CA ARG A 130 12.66 -4.20 -1.16
C ARG A 130 11.83 -2.94 -1.22
N PHE A 131 10.64 -3.05 -1.78
CA PHE A 131 9.66 -1.98 -1.73
C PHE A 131 8.32 -2.52 -1.26
N VAL A 132 7.47 -1.61 -0.81
CA VAL A 132 6.12 -1.92 -0.37
C VAL A 132 5.14 -0.97 -1.05
N THR A 133 4.01 -1.51 -1.49
CA THR A 133 2.91 -0.79 -2.13
C THR A 133 1.68 -0.93 -1.24
N GLY A 134 0.99 0.17 -0.95
CA GLY A 134 -0.25 0.13 -0.16
C GLY A 134 -0.08 -0.02 1.35
N VAL A 135 1.03 0.40 1.95
CA VAL A 135 1.26 0.33 3.42
C VAL A 135 0.11 0.93 4.23
N GLY A 136 -0.52 2.00 3.73
CA GLY A 136 -1.64 2.67 4.39
C GLY A 136 -2.99 1.97 4.24
N ASN A 137 -3.07 0.85 3.50
CA ASN A 137 -4.32 0.11 3.35
C ASN A 137 -4.72 -0.51 4.70
N LYS A 138 -5.99 -0.38 5.05
CA LYS A 138 -6.52 -0.97 6.29
C LYS A 138 -6.59 -2.48 6.16
N THR A 139 -5.93 -3.17 7.07
CA THR A 139 -5.94 -4.63 7.18
C THR A 139 -5.87 -5.05 8.64
N ALA A 140 -6.28 -6.29 8.94
CA ALA A 140 -6.16 -6.87 10.28
C ALA A 140 -4.69 -7.00 10.74
N LEU A 141 -3.73 -7.06 9.79
CA LEU A 141 -2.30 -7.10 10.08
C LEU A 141 -1.69 -5.72 10.40
N GLU A 142 -2.51 -4.66 10.46
CA GLU A 142 -2.14 -3.24 10.67
C GLU A 142 -1.28 -2.60 9.57
N ALA A 143 -0.37 -3.35 8.96
CA ALA A 143 0.41 -2.92 7.80
C ALA A 143 -0.22 -3.42 6.50
N GLY A 144 -0.72 -2.48 5.69
CA GLY A 144 -1.37 -2.77 4.42
C GLY A 144 -0.41 -3.23 3.33
N PHE A 145 -0.99 -3.82 2.28
CA PHE A 145 -0.29 -4.18 1.06
C PHE A 145 -1.26 -4.13 -0.13
N THR A 146 -0.78 -3.81 -1.33
CA THR A 146 -1.63 -3.75 -2.54
C THR A 146 -1.44 -4.98 -3.40
N PHE A 147 -2.50 -5.79 -3.48
CA PHE A 147 -2.63 -6.90 -4.43
C PHE A 147 -3.64 -6.58 -5.52
N HIS A 148 -3.43 -7.12 -6.71
CA HIS A 148 -4.43 -7.08 -7.77
C HIS A 148 -5.63 -7.93 -7.33
N ARG A 149 -6.81 -7.32 -7.21
CA ARG A 149 -8.00 -7.94 -6.61
C ARG A 149 -8.38 -9.29 -7.21
N VAL A 150 -8.32 -9.43 -8.54
CA VAL A 150 -8.70 -10.66 -9.25
C VAL A 150 -7.57 -11.70 -9.31
N TYR A 151 -6.34 -11.29 -9.63
CA TYR A 151 -5.22 -12.20 -9.91
C TYR A 151 -4.26 -12.41 -8.73
N GLY A 152 -4.38 -11.63 -7.66
CA GLY A 152 -3.62 -11.82 -6.43
C GLY A 152 -2.12 -11.51 -6.48
N PHE A 153 -1.58 -10.93 -7.56
CA PHE A 153 -0.18 -10.48 -7.61
C PHE A 153 -0.03 -9.03 -7.09
N PRO A 154 1.12 -8.65 -6.49
CA PRO A 154 1.44 -7.25 -6.19
C PRO A 154 1.51 -6.38 -7.45
N TYR A 155 0.99 -5.16 -7.38
CA TYR A 155 1.14 -4.16 -8.44
C TYR A 155 1.31 -2.75 -7.86
N ILE A 156 1.81 -1.82 -8.66
CA ILE A 156 1.92 -0.41 -8.27
C ILE A 156 0.80 0.37 -8.97
N PRO A 157 -0.14 0.98 -8.22
CA PRO A 157 -1.20 1.76 -8.82
C PRO A 157 -0.68 2.91 -9.68
N GLY A 158 -1.30 3.14 -10.84
CA GLY A 158 -0.98 4.25 -11.74
C GLY A 158 -1.17 5.61 -11.09
N SER A 159 -2.11 5.73 -10.13
CA SER A 159 -2.28 6.93 -9.31
C SER A 159 -1.07 7.21 -8.41
N SER A 160 -0.45 6.17 -7.83
CA SER A 160 0.79 6.30 -7.06
C SER A 160 1.95 6.74 -7.95
N LEU A 161 2.06 6.19 -9.16
CA LEU A 161 3.07 6.58 -10.14
C LEU A 161 2.88 8.02 -10.62
N LYS A 162 1.63 8.42 -10.90
CA LYS A 162 1.27 9.80 -11.23
C LYS A 162 1.65 10.75 -10.09
N GLY A 163 1.34 10.39 -8.85
CA GLY A 163 1.71 11.17 -7.66
C GLY A 163 3.22 11.33 -7.50
N LEU A 164 3.99 10.26 -7.70
CA LEU A 164 5.45 10.29 -7.64
C LEU A 164 6.04 11.18 -8.74
N ALA A 165 5.62 10.99 -10.00
CA ALA A 165 6.07 11.81 -11.12
C ALA A 165 5.74 13.29 -10.91
N ARG A 166 4.53 13.57 -10.39
CA ARG A 166 4.09 14.93 -10.05
C ARG A 166 4.98 15.57 -9.00
N ALA A 167 5.31 14.84 -7.94
CA ALA A 167 6.21 15.33 -6.88
C ALA A 167 7.62 15.63 -7.43
N VAL A 168 8.16 14.77 -8.30
CA VAL A 168 9.47 14.99 -8.93
C VAL A 168 9.44 16.23 -9.83
N ALA A 169 8.41 16.40 -10.66
CA ALA A 169 8.27 17.58 -11.52
C ALA A 169 8.17 18.89 -10.71
N LEU A 170 7.44 18.86 -9.59
CA LEU A 170 7.36 19.98 -8.65
C LEU A 170 8.74 20.36 -8.08
N LEU A 171 9.55 19.36 -7.70
CA LEU A 171 10.90 19.58 -7.19
C LEU A 171 11.83 20.14 -8.28
N GLU A 172 11.72 19.65 -9.51
CA GLU A 172 12.52 20.12 -10.64
C GLU A 172 12.22 21.59 -10.96
N ILE A 173 10.93 21.97 -11.02
CA ILE A 173 10.51 23.36 -11.22
C ILE A 173 11.03 24.25 -10.08
N ALA A 174 10.89 23.81 -8.83
CA ALA A 174 11.40 24.52 -7.66
C ALA A 174 12.92 24.74 -7.73
N GLN A 175 13.68 23.71 -8.10
CA GLN A 175 15.12 23.79 -8.23
C GLN A 175 15.54 24.77 -9.34
N LYS A 176 14.85 24.75 -10.49
CA LYS A 176 15.10 25.67 -11.61
C LYS A 176 14.76 27.11 -11.29
N ALA A 177 13.76 27.35 -10.44
CA ALA A 177 13.44 28.68 -9.90
C ALA A 177 14.42 29.16 -8.82
N GLY A 178 15.53 28.45 -8.58
CA GLY A 178 16.50 28.82 -7.55
C GLY A 178 15.97 28.73 -6.11
N GLN A 179 14.83 28.05 -5.90
CA GLN A 179 14.25 27.91 -4.56
C GLN A 179 15.15 27.03 -3.69
N LYS A 180 15.55 27.55 -2.53
CA LYS A 180 16.29 26.77 -1.54
C LYS A 180 15.33 25.91 -0.74
N MET A 181 15.76 24.69 -0.39
CA MET A 181 15.02 23.88 0.58
C MET A 181 14.95 24.64 1.91
N VAL A 182 13.72 24.83 2.39
CA VAL A 182 13.40 25.53 3.63
C VAL A 182 13.76 24.62 4.82
N GLY A 183 14.36 25.18 5.87
CA GLY A 183 14.66 24.41 7.09
C GLY A 183 13.39 23.96 7.81
N LEU A 184 13.48 22.90 8.64
CA LEU A 184 12.32 22.37 9.39
C LEU A 184 11.61 23.45 10.22
N GLN A 185 12.35 24.35 10.86
CA GLN A 185 11.77 25.42 11.70
C GLN A 185 10.98 26.44 10.88
N GLU A 186 11.49 26.85 9.72
CA GLU A 186 10.83 27.79 8.83
C GLU A 186 9.58 27.18 8.19
N ALA A 187 9.64 25.89 7.82
CA ALA A 187 8.49 25.15 7.32
C ALA A 187 7.39 25.03 8.39
N LEU A 188 7.77 24.72 9.65
CA LEU A 188 6.83 24.69 10.77
C LEU A 188 6.24 26.07 11.06
N ALA A 189 7.03 27.14 11.00
CA ALA A 189 6.55 28.51 11.17
C ALA A 189 5.54 28.92 10.09
N ALA A 190 5.79 28.54 8.82
CA ALA A 190 4.85 28.78 7.73
C ALA A 190 3.52 28.04 7.95
N LEU A 191 3.58 26.76 8.35
CA LEU A 191 2.40 25.95 8.66
C LEU A 191 1.60 26.53 9.84
N GLN A 192 2.27 26.95 10.92
CA GLN A 192 1.62 27.59 12.07
C GLN A 192 0.97 28.92 11.68
N ALA A 193 1.63 29.71 10.81
CA ALA A 193 1.10 30.96 10.29
C ALA A 193 0.01 30.78 9.22
N LYS A 194 -0.36 29.53 8.87
CA LYS A 194 -1.27 29.19 7.77
C LYS A 194 -0.85 29.79 6.43
N LYS A 195 0.44 30.07 6.25
CA LYS A 195 1.01 30.53 4.98
C LYS A 195 1.41 29.29 4.17
N PRO A 196 1.16 29.29 2.84
CA PRO A 196 1.61 28.20 2.00
C PRO A 196 3.15 28.12 2.07
N THR A 197 3.68 26.91 2.18
CA THR A 197 5.11 26.68 1.95
C THR A 197 5.47 27.04 0.50
N PRO A 198 6.74 27.31 0.16
CA PRO A 198 7.11 27.60 -1.23
C PRO A 198 6.63 26.54 -2.22
N MET A 199 6.63 25.27 -1.78
CA MET A 199 6.16 24.14 -2.58
C MET A 199 4.63 24.17 -2.78
N GLN A 200 3.87 24.50 -1.73
CA GLN A 200 2.42 24.69 -1.83
C GLN A 200 2.06 25.91 -2.67
N ALA A 201 2.83 27.00 -2.56
CA ALA A 201 2.64 28.21 -3.36
C ALA A 201 2.87 27.93 -4.85
N LEU A 202 3.89 27.15 -5.20
CA LEU A 202 4.12 26.68 -6.57
C LEU A 202 2.94 25.83 -7.05
N GLU A 203 2.51 24.86 -6.25
CA GLU A 203 1.39 24.00 -6.62
C GLU A 203 0.10 24.81 -6.86
N ILE A 204 -0.18 25.81 -6.02
CA ILE A 204 -1.29 26.75 -6.22
C ILE A 204 -1.12 27.50 -7.55
N ALA A 205 0.07 28.06 -7.82
CA ALA A 205 0.32 28.77 -9.07
C ALA A 205 0.14 27.89 -10.31
N LEU A 206 0.63 26.64 -10.28
CA LEU A 206 0.52 25.68 -11.38
C LEU A 206 -0.91 25.22 -11.63
N LEU A 207 -1.74 25.14 -10.59
CA LEU A 207 -3.13 24.70 -10.67
C LEU A 207 -4.14 25.85 -10.83
N GLU A 208 -3.66 27.09 -10.91
CA GLU A 208 -4.49 28.28 -11.06
C GLU A 208 -5.29 28.26 -12.38
N GLU A 209 -6.41 29.00 -12.41
CA GLU A 209 -7.23 29.16 -13.61
C GLU A 209 -6.39 29.62 -14.82
N SER A 210 -6.70 29.13 -16.02
CA SER A 210 -5.86 29.31 -17.21
C SER A 210 -5.60 30.79 -17.55
N LYS A 211 -6.54 31.68 -17.24
CA LYS A 211 -6.38 33.13 -17.45
C LYS A 211 -5.42 33.79 -16.45
N LYS A 212 -5.30 33.26 -15.24
CA LYS A 212 -4.50 33.82 -14.14
C LYS A 212 -3.14 33.14 -14.01
N TYR A 213 -3.02 31.91 -14.51
CA TYR A 213 -1.81 31.09 -14.46
C TYR A 213 -0.51 31.81 -14.85
N PRO A 214 -0.40 32.51 -16.01
CA PRO A 214 0.87 33.15 -16.39
C PRO A 214 1.33 34.20 -15.37
N ASN A 215 0.39 34.97 -14.82
CA ASN A 215 0.70 35.98 -13.81
C ASN A 215 1.03 35.34 -12.45
N ALA A 216 0.34 34.26 -12.07
CA ALA A 216 0.60 33.52 -10.84
C ALA A 216 2.00 32.88 -10.86
N LEU A 217 2.36 32.23 -11.97
CA LEU A 217 3.68 31.64 -12.17
C LEU A 217 4.78 32.71 -12.17
N ARG A 218 4.57 33.83 -12.87
CA ARG A 218 5.53 34.95 -12.88
C ARG A 218 5.74 35.56 -11.49
N SER A 219 4.65 35.74 -10.74
CA SER A 219 4.71 36.23 -9.36
C SER A 219 5.51 35.29 -8.45
N TRP A 220 5.35 33.98 -8.63
CA TRP A 220 6.06 32.98 -7.85
C TRP A 220 7.54 32.82 -8.27
N ALA A 221 7.82 32.80 -9.57
CA ALA A 221 9.15 32.52 -10.13
C ALA A 221 10.07 33.75 -10.15
N GLY A 222 9.51 34.96 -10.17
CA GLY A 222 10.29 36.20 -10.22
C GLY A 222 11.17 36.28 -11.47
N GLU A 223 12.46 36.58 -11.29
CA GLU A 223 13.45 36.69 -12.36
C GLU A 223 13.67 35.36 -13.12
N GLU A 224 13.37 34.23 -12.48
CA GLU A 224 13.59 32.89 -13.04
C GLU A 224 12.42 32.37 -13.89
N TYR A 225 11.39 33.20 -14.13
CA TYR A 225 10.21 32.83 -14.92
C TYR A 225 10.57 32.15 -16.26
N GLY A 226 11.52 32.73 -16.99
CA GLY A 226 11.95 32.19 -18.30
C GLY A 226 12.60 30.81 -18.22
N GLN A 227 13.09 30.38 -17.06
CA GLN A 227 13.66 29.04 -16.88
C GLN A 227 12.61 27.97 -16.53
N VAL A 228 11.43 28.39 -16.03
CA VAL A 228 10.43 27.48 -15.49
C VAL A 228 9.13 27.41 -16.29
N GLU A 229 8.85 28.40 -17.14
CA GLU A 229 7.62 28.47 -17.95
C GLU A 229 7.37 27.17 -18.71
N THR A 230 8.35 26.69 -19.48
CA THR A 230 8.21 25.43 -20.25
C THR A 230 7.95 24.22 -19.37
N LEU A 231 8.63 24.09 -18.22
CA LEU A 231 8.43 22.98 -17.29
C LEU A 231 7.05 23.05 -16.61
N ALA A 232 6.59 24.25 -16.31
CA ALA A 232 5.27 24.49 -15.74
C ALA A 232 4.14 24.18 -16.73
N ASP A 233 4.32 24.51 -18.01
CA ASP A 233 3.38 24.18 -19.08
C ASP A 233 3.33 22.65 -19.29
N GLN A 234 4.49 21.99 -19.35
CA GLN A 234 4.58 20.53 -19.40
C GLN A 234 3.92 19.88 -18.18
N PHE A 235 4.08 20.44 -16.98
CA PHE A 235 3.42 19.97 -15.78
C PHE A 235 1.89 20.00 -15.94
N ARG A 236 1.33 21.12 -16.41
CA ARG A 236 -0.12 21.25 -16.63
C ARG A 236 -0.60 20.28 -17.71
N ALA A 237 0.15 20.14 -18.80
CA ALA A 237 -0.17 19.19 -19.87
C ALA A 237 -0.19 17.74 -19.37
N VAL A 238 0.83 17.30 -18.62
CA VAL A 238 0.95 15.93 -18.12
C VAL A 238 -0.11 15.61 -17.05
N PHE A 239 -0.25 16.46 -16.03
CA PHE A 239 -1.05 16.12 -14.84
C PHE A 239 -2.50 16.62 -14.89
N GLY A 240 -2.76 17.65 -15.69
CA GLY A 240 -4.03 18.36 -15.75
C GLY A 240 -4.21 19.38 -14.63
N THR A 241 -5.31 20.11 -14.71
CA THR A 241 -5.77 21.10 -13.73
C THR A 241 -7.24 20.86 -13.39
N GLN A 242 -7.87 21.77 -12.66
CA GLN A 242 -9.32 21.71 -12.45
C GLN A 242 -10.12 22.04 -13.72
N GLU A 243 -9.54 22.78 -14.66
CA GLU A 243 -10.20 23.19 -15.92
C GLU A 243 -9.88 22.26 -17.10
N GLN A 244 -8.77 21.51 -17.03
CA GLN A 244 -8.25 20.72 -18.14
C GLN A 244 -7.82 19.33 -17.69
N VAL A 245 -8.23 18.31 -18.45
CA VAL A 245 -7.79 16.93 -18.24
C VAL A 245 -6.32 16.82 -18.64
N GLY A 246 -5.50 16.18 -17.79
CA GLY A 246 -4.11 15.89 -18.11
C GLY A 246 -4.00 14.89 -19.26
N GLN A 247 -3.06 15.11 -20.16
CA GLN A 247 -2.87 14.38 -21.41
C GLN A 247 -2.09 13.08 -21.26
N ALA A 248 -1.39 12.89 -20.13
CA ALA A 248 -0.63 11.67 -19.84
C ALA A 248 -1.48 10.63 -19.08
N ILE A 249 -1.45 9.39 -19.58
CA ILE A 249 -2.12 8.23 -18.96
C ILE A 249 -1.08 7.42 -18.21
N PHE A 250 -1.16 7.41 -16.88
CA PHE A 250 -0.31 6.60 -16.02
C PHE A 250 -0.99 5.25 -15.76
N HIS A 251 -0.51 4.20 -16.44
CA HIS A 251 -1.02 2.85 -16.21
C HIS A 251 -0.45 2.24 -14.93
N ASP A 252 -1.16 1.28 -14.36
CA ASP A 252 -0.64 0.44 -13.28
C ASP A 252 0.66 -0.26 -13.73
N ALA A 253 1.67 -0.26 -12.86
CA ALA A 253 2.86 -1.07 -13.11
C ALA A 253 2.64 -2.50 -12.63
N VAL A 254 2.93 -3.45 -13.52
CA VAL A 254 2.55 -4.86 -13.38
C VAL A 254 3.81 -5.73 -13.37
N PRO A 255 3.85 -6.82 -12.58
CA PRO A 255 5.06 -7.61 -12.45
C PRO A 255 5.39 -8.34 -13.76
N ALA A 256 6.62 -8.15 -14.25
CA ALA A 256 7.13 -8.75 -15.49
C ALA A 256 7.58 -10.21 -15.30
N ALA A 257 7.88 -10.61 -14.06
CA ALA A 257 8.17 -11.97 -13.66
C ALA A 257 7.34 -12.37 -12.43
N LYS A 258 7.40 -13.64 -12.03
CA LYS A 258 6.76 -14.12 -10.80
C LYS A 258 7.22 -13.27 -9.60
N PRO A 259 6.31 -12.62 -8.87
CA PRO A 259 6.67 -11.77 -7.75
C PRO A 259 7.36 -12.53 -6.63
N LYS A 260 8.49 -12.00 -6.18
CA LYS A 260 9.20 -12.44 -4.98
C LYS A 260 8.71 -11.63 -3.80
N LEU A 261 7.89 -12.23 -2.93
CA LEU A 261 7.46 -11.60 -1.69
C LEU A 261 8.48 -11.90 -0.58
N GLU A 262 8.69 -10.92 0.31
CA GLU A 262 9.59 -11.04 1.46
C GLU A 262 8.96 -10.37 2.68
N VAL A 263 9.23 -10.89 3.87
CA VAL A 263 8.86 -10.24 5.13
C VAL A 263 9.96 -9.28 5.54
N ASP A 264 9.58 -8.06 5.91
CA ASP A 264 10.47 -7.07 6.50
C ASP A 264 9.90 -6.58 7.84
N VAL A 265 10.69 -5.86 8.63
CA VAL A 265 10.33 -5.46 9.99
C VAL A 265 10.61 -3.98 10.22
N MET A 266 9.57 -3.21 10.54
CA MET A 266 9.75 -1.87 11.09
C MET A 266 9.76 -1.94 12.61
N THR A 267 10.54 -1.09 13.26
CA THR A 267 10.62 -1.07 14.72
C THR A 267 10.34 0.33 15.24
N VAL A 268 9.36 0.47 16.12
CA VAL A 268 9.07 1.74 16.81
C VAL A 268 9.87 1.79 18.10
N HIS A 269 10.78 2.75 18.23
CA HIS A 269 11.63 2.92 19.40
C HIS A 269 10.97 3.72 20.54
N TYR A 270 9.96 4.54 20.24
CA TYR A 270 9.27 5.40 21.23
C TYR A 270 7.74 5.23 21.22
N PRO A 271 7.21 4.02 21.43
CA PRO A 271 5.76 3.76 21.36
C PRO A 271 4.94 4.68 22.28
N ASP A 272 5.38 4.94 23.52
CA ASP A 272 4.65 5.78 24.47
C ASP A 272 4.59 7.26 24.04
N TYR A 273 5.58 7.73 23.27
CA TYR A 273 5.60 9.09 22.74
C TYR A 273 4.58 9.26 21.61
N TYR A 274 4.58 8.34 20.65
CA TYR A 274 3.62 8.36 19.56
C TYR A 274 2.17 8.18 20.04
N GLN A 275 1.97 7.50 21.17
CA GLN A 275 0.67 7.37 21.83
C GLN A 275 0.31 8.55 22.74
N LYS A 276 1.13 9.60 22.80
CA LYS A 276 0.95 10.82 23.63
C LYS A 276 0.88 10.55 25.14
N ASN A 277 1.46 9.45 25.61
CA ASN A 277 1.47 9.09 27.03
C ASN A 277 2.67 9.70 27.78
N LYS A 278 3.85 9.70 27.16
CA LYS A 278 5.12 10.12 27.79
C LYS A 278 6.05 10.82 26.80
N PRO A 279 6.97 11.69 27.26
CA PRO A 279 8.06 12.18 26.42
C PRO A 279 8.93 11.01 25.89
N PRO A 280 9.61 11.19 24.75
CA PRO A 280 10.44 10.14 24.17
C PRO A 280 11.60 9.83 25.11
N ALA A 281 11.82 8.55 25.37
CA ALA A 281 12.90 8.07 26.24
C ALA A 281 13.49 6.80 25.65
N ASP A 282 14.82 6.71 25.60
CA ASP A 282 15.59 5.58 25.04
C ASP A 282 15.50 4.29 25.88
N THR A 283 14.71 4.32 26.96
CA THR A 283 14.50 3.20 27.88
C THR A 283 13.33 2.30 27.48
N GLN A 284 12.62 2.62 26.40
CA GLN A 284 11.49 1.85 25.91
C GLN A 284 11.95 0.65 25.08
N ASN A 285 11.28 -0.48 25.27
CA ASN A 285 11.54 -1.67 24.47
C ASN A 285 11.00 -1.46 23.04
N PRO A 286 11.80 -1.70 22.00
CA PRO A 286 11.34 -1.62 20.63
C PRO A 286 10.22 -2.63 20.37
N THR A 287 9.17 -2.20 19.67
CA THR A 287 8.10 -3.08 19.21
C THR A 287 8.29 -3.39 17.72
N PRO A 288 8.69 -4.63 17.35
CA PRO A 288 8.80 -5.04 15.96
C PRO A 288 7.41 -5.18 15.31
N ILE A 289 7.26 -4.59 14.13
CA ILE A 289 6.06 -4.62 13.31
C ILE A 289 6.45 -5.26 11.96
N PRO A 290 6.21 -6.58 11.79
CA PRO A 290 6.49 -7.25 10.54
C PRO A 290 5.46 -6.83 9.47
N PHE A 291 5.92 -6.68 8.22
CA PHE A 291 5.09 -6.31 7.09
C PHE A 291 5.59 -6.96 5.80
N LEU A 292 4.72 -7.01 4.79
CA LEU A 292 5.01 -7.64 3.51
C LEU A 292 5.70 -6.66 2.56
N THR A 293 6.68 -7.15 1.80
CA THR A 293 7.40 -6.41 0.78
C THR A 293 7.53 -7.21 -0.51
N VAL A 294 7.84 -6.51 -1.60
CA VAL A 294 8.27 -7.11 -2.86
C VAL A 294 9.79 -6.98 -2.93
N GLY A 295 10.48 -8.11 -3.14
CA GLY A 295 11.90 -8.17 -3.41
C GLY A 295 12.25 -7.74 -4.84
N GLN A 296 13.38 -8.22 -5.35
CA GLN A 296 13.90 -7.89 -6.69
C GLN A 296 13.08 -8.52 -7.84
N THR A 297 11.82 -8.07 -7.98
CA THR A 297 10.89 -8.46 -9.04
C THR A 297 10.86 -7.36 -10.10
N PRO A 298 11.12 -7.65 -11.40
CA PRO A 298 10.96 -6.65 -12.45
C PRO A 298 9.48 -6.30 -12.65
N PHE A 299 9.20 -5.02 -12.92
CA PHE A 299 7.87 -4.50 -13.25
C PHE A 299 7.89 -3.84 -14.63
N TRP A 300 6.81 -4.05 -15.39
CA TRP A 300 6.48 -3.26 -16.55
C TRP A 300 5.80 -1.96 -16.14
N PHE A 301 6.22 -0.87 -16.76
CA PHE A 301 5.64 0.46 -16.64
C PHE A 301 5.13 0.89 -18.00
N ALA A 302 4.05 1.67 -18.03
CA ALA A 302 3.53 2.26 -19.25
C ALA A 302 2.99 3.67 -18.99
N VAL A 303 3.39 4.61 -19.85
CA VAL A 303 2.81 5.95 -19.90
C VAL A 303 2.30 6.21 -21.31
N GLY A 304 0.98 6.37 -21.42
CA GLY A 304 0.31 6.76 -22.65
C GLY A 304 0.22 8.28 -22.77
N TRP A 305 0.03 8.75 -24.01
CA TRP A 305 -0.25 10.14 -24.31
C TRP A 305 -1.54 10.21 -25.12
N HIS A 306 -2.44 11.11 -24.76
CA HIS A 306 -3.68 11.37 -25.51
C HIS A 306 -3.84 12.86 -25.86
N GLY A 307 -2.80 13.68 -25.65
CA GLY A 307 -2.75 15.04 -26.14
C GLY A 307 -2.44 15.08 -27.64
N ASP A 308 -2.65 16.24 -28.26
CA ASP A 308 -2.27 16.45 -29.65
C ASP A 308 -0.75 16.28 -29.79
N SER A 309 -0.29 15.67 -30.89
CA SER A 309 1.12 15.33 -31.10
C SER A 309 2.04 16.53 -31.33
N ASP A 310 1.47 17.74 -31.40
CA ASP A 310 2.14 18.98 -31.78
C ASP A 310 2.39 19.93 -30.58
N GLN A 311 2.20 19.46 -29.33
CA GLN A 311 2.44 20.23 -28.08
C GLN A 311 3.51 19.61 -27.20
#